data_AF-A0AAW0W254-F1
#
_entry.id   AF-A0AAW0W254-F1
#
_cell.length_a   1.000
_cell.length_b   1.000
_cell.length_c   1.000
_cell.angle_alpha   90.00
_cell.angle_beta   90.00
_cell.angle_gamma   90.00
#
_symmetry.space_group_name_H-M   'P 1'
#
loop_
_entity.id
_entity.type
_entity.pdbx_description
1 polymer ?
#
loop_
_entity_poly.entity_id
_entity_poly.type
_entity_poly.pdbx_seq_one_letter_code
_entity_poly.pdbx_strand_id
1 'polypeptide(L)'
;MIMYIKFISLTTIQITFQNVPLFTNIQITFQNVPLFTIIQITFQNVPLFTNIQITFQNVPLFTNIQITFQNVPLFTNIQIAFQNVPLFTNIQITFQNVPLFTNIQITFQNVPLFTNIQITFQNVPLFTNIQITFQNVPLFTNIQITFQNVPLFTNIQITFQNVPLFTNIQITFQNVPLFTNIQITFQNVPLFTNIQITFQNVPLFTIKKVICMCYNVI
;
A
#
# COMPACT_ATOMS: atom_id res chain seq x y z
N MET A 1 1.25 7.00 -21.34
CA MET A 1 0.07 7.84 -21.10
C MET A 1 0.29 8.62 -19.81
N ILE A 2 0.35 9.94 -19.88
CA ILE A 2 0.43 10.78 -18.69
C ILE A 2 -0.92 11.46 -18.53
N MET A 3 -1.56 11.24 -17.38
CA MET A 3 -2.85 11.81 -17.04
C MET A 3 -2.68 12.72 -15.82
N TYR A 4 -2.62 14.02 -16.08
CA TYR A 4 -2.68 15.04 -15.03
C TYR A 4 -4.12 15.43 -14.81
N ILE A 5 -4.60 15.34 -13.58
CA ILE A 5 -5.95 15.78 -13.26
C ILE A 5 -5.92 16.85 -12.18
N LYS A 6 -6.13 18.09 -12.62
CA LYS A 6 -6.22 19.29 -11.79
C LYS A 6 -7.70 19.67 -11.69
N PHE A 7 -8.28 19.59 -10.49
CA PHE A 7 -9.72 19.76 -10.30
C PHE A 7 -10.06 20.97 -9.43
N ILE A 8 -11.18 21.62 -9.78
CA ILE A 8 -11.93 22.56 -8.96
C ILE A 8 -13.13 21.76 -8.40
N SER A 9 -13.07 21.44 -7.11
CA SER A 9 -14.09 20.75 -6.28
C SER A 9 -14.93 19.64 -6.94
N LEU A 10 -14.50 18.38 -6.81
CA LEU A 10 -15.34 17.20 -7.07
C LEU A 10 -15.45 16.35 -5.81
N THR A 11 -16.65 15.81 -5.55
CA THR A 11 -16.88 14.88 -4.44
C THR A 11 -16.40 13.48 -4.80
N THR A 12 -16.70 12.99 -6.01
CA THR A 12 -16.39 11.61 -6.43
C THR A 12 -15.60 11.55 -7.73
N ILE A 13 -14.59 10.67 -7.80
CA ILE A 13 -13.83 10.34 -9.01
C ILE A 13 -13.82 8.83 -9.21
N GLN A 14 -14.11 8.41 -10.44
CA GLN A 14 -13.96 7.02 -10.89
C GLN A 14 -13.15 6.98 -12.18
N ILE A 15 -12.07 6.21 -12.19
CA ILE A 15 -11.18 6.00 -13.34
C ILE A 15 -11.07 4.50 -13.56
N THR A 16 -11.47 4.02 -14.73
CA THR A 16 -11.43 2.60 -15.08
C THR A 16 -10.70 2.40 -16.40
N PHE A 17 -9.70 1.52 -16.39
CA PHE A 17 -9.04 1.00 -17.59
C PHE A 17 -9.34 -0.49 -17.70
N GLN A 18 -9.95 -0.90 -18.81
CA GLN A 18 -10.39 -2.27 -19.02
C GLN A 18 -9.90 -2.77 -20.39
N ASN A 19 -9.37 -4.00 -20.43
CA ASN A 19 -8.92 -4.67 -21.65
C ASN A 19 -7.88 -3.85 -22.45
N VAL A 20 -7.00 -3.13 -21.75
CA VAL A 20 -5.92 -2.36 -22.40
C VAL A 20 -4.74 -3.29 -22.67
N PRO A 21 -4.25 -3.40 -23.92
CA PRO A 21 -3.24 -4.40 -24.27
C PRO A 21 -1.87 -4.16 -23.63
N LEU A 22 -1.49 -2.90 -23.41
CA LEU A 22 -0.19 -2.56 -22.84
C LEU A 22 -0.20 -1.17 -22.22
N PHE A 23 0.44 -1.05 -21.06
CA PHE A 23 0.86 0.23 -20.52
C PHE A 23 2.36 0.23 -20.22
N THR A 24 3.10 1.05 -20.96
CA THR A 24 4.53 1.24 -20.71
C THR A 24 4.75 2.21 -19.55
N ASN A 25 4.24 3.43 -19.67
CA ASN A 25 4.33 4.45 -18.61
C ASN A 25 2.95 5.04 -18.34
N ILE A 26 2.46 4.89 -17.10
CA ILE A 26 1.28 5.59 -16.59
C ILE A 26 1.69 6.50 -15.45
N GLN A 27 1.23 7.74 -15.51
CA GLN A 27 1.29 8.65 -14.38
C GLN A 27 -0.10 9.24 -14.17
N ILE A 28 -0.64 9.07 -12.97
CA ILE A 28 -1.89 9.68 -12.49
C ILE A 28 -1.51 10.58 -11.31
N THR A 29 -1.82 11.87 -11.40
CA THR A 29 -1.48 12.83 -10.34
C THR A 29 -2.70 13.68 -9.97
N PHE A 30 -3.00 13.70 -8.67
CA PHE A 30 -3.97 14.58 -8.04
C PHE A 30 -3.21 15.58 -7.17
N GLN A 31 -3.35 16.87 -7.47
CA GLN A 31 -2.58 17.93 -6.80
C GLN A 31 -3.49 19.10 -6.41
N ASN A 32 -3.33 19.60 -5.18
CA ASN A 32 -4.02 20.80 -4.66
C ASN A 32 -5.55 20.74 -4.80
N VAL A 33 -6.14 19.57 -4.51
CA VAL A 33 -7.60 19.39 -4.62
C VAL A 33 -8.26 19.83 -3.31
N PRO A 34 -9.33 20.65 -3.32
CA PRO A 34 -9.89 21.21 -2.09
C PRO A 34 -10.69 20.23 -1.24
N LEU A 35 -11.26 19.16 -1.81
CA LEU A 35 -11.98 18.12 -1.07
C LEU A 35 -12.17 16.90 -1.98
N PHE A 36 -12.02 15.68 -1.44
CA PHE A 36 -12.51 14.47 -2.07
C PHE A 36 -13.31 13.64 -1.07
N THR A 37 -14.51 13.19 -1.46
CA THR A 37 -15.24 12.21 -0.67
C THR A 37 -14.89 10.80 -1.13
N ILE A 38 -14.81 10.53 -2.44
CA ILE A 38 -14.59 9.16 -2.95
C ILE A 38 -13.66 9.17 -4.19
N ILE A 39 -12.62 8.33 -4.18
CA ILE A 39 -11.81 8.03 -5.36
C ILE A 39 -11.78 6.53 -5.60
N GLN A 40 -12.07 6.11 -6.82
CA GLN A 40 -11.88 4.73 -7.27
C GLN A 40 -11.05 4.71 -8.55
N ILE A 41 -9.95 3.97 -8.53
CA ILE A 41 -9.10 3.73 -9.70
C ILE A 41 -9.02 2.23 -9.91
N THR A 42 -9.45 1.76 -11.07
CA THR A 42 -9.48 0.33 -11.41
C THR A 42 -8.75 0.05 -12.70
N PHE A 43 -7.84 -0.90 -12.67
CA PHE A 43 -7.20 -1.48 -13.85
C PHE A 43 -7.57 -2.95 -13.94
N GLN A 44 -8.17 -3.36 -15.05
CA GLN A 44 -8.68 -4.72 -15.25
C GLN A 44 -8.23 -5.27 -16.60
N ASN A 45 -7.75 -6.51 -16.60
CA ASN A 45 -7.34 -7.25 -17.81
C ASN A 45 -6.29 -6.47 -18.63
N VAL A 46 -5.21 -6.06 -17.97
CA VAL A 46 -4.07 -5.40 -18.62
C VAL A 46 -2.90 -6.39 -18.64
N PRO A 47 -2.44 -6.85 -19.83
CA PRO A 47 -1.36 -7.83 -19.92
C PRO A 47 -0.04 -7.42 -19.25
N LEU A 48 0.32 -6.14 -19.32
CA LEU A 48 1.62 -5.66 -18.85
C LEU A 48 1.56 -4.21 -18.41
N PHE A 49 2.12 -3.95 -17.23
CA PHE A 49 2.57 -2.62 -16.82
C PHE A 49 4.08 -2.59 -16.59
N THR A 50 4.77 -1.68 -17.26
CA THR A 50 6.19 -1.44 -16.98
C THR A 50 6.37 -0.44 -15.84
N ASN A 51 5.84 0.77 -15.96
CA ASN A 51 5.94 1.80 -14.93
C ASN A 51 4.57 2.44 -14.65
N ILE A 52 4.11 2.35 -13.41
CA ILE A 52 2.92 3.06 -12.94
C ILE A 52 3.30 3.94 -11.78
N GLN A 53 2.84 5.18 -11.85
CA GLN A 53 2.91 6.13 -10.75
C GLN A 53 1.52 6.71 -10.49
N ILE A 54 1.00 6.53 -9.29
CA ILE A 54 -0.22 7.18 -8.81
C ILE A 54 0.17 8.07 -7.63
N THR A 55 -0.05 9.37 -7.74
CA THR A 55 0.37 10.34 -6.71
C THR A 55 -0.79 11.23 -6.30
N PHE A 56 -0.98 11.37 -4.98
CA PHE A 56 -1.89 12.32 -4.36
C PHE A 56 -1.08 13.29 -3.51
N GLN A 57 -1.19 14.58 -3.79
CA GLN A 57 -0.39 15.62 -3.13
C GLN A 57 -1.27 16.80 -2.71
N ASN A 58 -1.10 17.26 -1.48
CA ASN A 58 -1.79 18.43 -0.92
C ASN A 58 -3.31 18.31 -1.06
N VAL A 59 -3.87 17.24 -0.51
CA VAL A 59 -5.32 17.01 -0.47
C VAL A 59 -5.77 17.09 0.99
N PRO A 60 -6.71 17.96 1.38
CA PRO A 60 -7.05 18.20 2.77
C PRO A 60 -7.81 17.04 3.42
N LEU A 61 -8.59 16.27 2.65
CA LEU A 61 -9.37 15.15 3.17
C LEU A 61 -9.65 14.12 2.08
N PHE A 62 -9.53 12.85 2.46
CA PHE A 62 -10.10 11.72 1.73
C PHE A 62 -10.98 10.87 2.64
N THR A 63 -12.26 10.72 2.28
CA THR A 63 -13.13 9.77 3.00
C THR A 63 -12.86 8.35 2.53
N ASN A 64 -12.98 8.06 1.23
CA ASN A 64 -12.78 6.72 0.69
C ASN A 64 -11.85 6.74 -0.54
N ILE A 65 -10.78 5.96 -0.51
CA ILE A 65 -9.94 5.70 -1.67
C ILE A 65 -9.87 4.20 -1.92
N GLN A 66 -10.10 3.81 -3.16
CA GLN A 66 -9.93 2.45 -3.63
C GLN A 66 -9.06 2.44 -4.88
N ILE A 67 -7.95 1.69 -4.83
CA ILE A 67 -7.10 1.45 -6.00
C ILE A 67 -7.05 -0.07 -6.20
N THR A 68 -7.52 -0.52 -7.35
CA THR A 68 -7.63 -1.95 -7.67
C THR A 68 -6.90 -2.27 -8.96
N PHE A 69 -6.04 -3.28 -8.90
CA PHE A 69 -5.44 -3.91 -10.06
C PHE A 69 -5.88 -5.37 -10.10
N GLN A 70 -6.50 -5.78 -11.20
CA GLN A 70 -7.07 -7.12 -11.35
C GLN A 70 -6.68 -7.74 -12.70
N ASN A 71 -6.25 -9.00 -12.66
CA ASN A 71 -5.88 -9.79 -13.84
C ASN A 71 -4.78 -9.10 -14.66
N VAL A 72 -3.65 -8.85 -14.00
CA VAL A 72 -2.48 -8.23 -14.62
C VAL A 72 -1.33 -9.23 -14.59
N PRO A 73 -0.96 -9.86 -15.72
CA PRO A 73 0.13 -10.83 -15.77
C PRO A 73 1.45 -10.35 -15.17
N LEU A 74 1.85 -9.10 -15.47
CA LEU A 74 3.17 -8.59 -15.12
C LEU A 74 3.15 -7.12 -14.71
N PHE A 75 3.73 -6.83 -13.55
CA PHE A 75 4.17 -5.50 -13.16
C PHE A 75 5.68 -5.45 -12.98
N THR A 76 6.33 -4.47 -13.61
CA THR A 76 7.75 -4.19 -13.36
C THR A 76 7.92 -3.21 -12.21
N ASN A 77 7.37 -2.00 -12.32
CA ASN A 77 7.49 -0.95 -11.30
C ASN A 77 6.14 -0.29 -11.03
N ILE A 78 5.73 -0.27 -9.75
CA ILE A 78 4.56 0.46 -9.28
C ILE A 78 4.95 1.36 -8.13
N GLN A 79 4.51 2.61 -8.21
CA GLN A 79 4.61 3.58 -7.14
C GLN A 79 3.24 4.17 -6.86
N ILE A 80 2.77 4.04 -5.62
CA ILE A 80 1.57 4.71 -5.12
C ILE A 80 2.01 5.60 -3.96
N ALA A 81 1.82 6.91 -4.09
CA ALA A 81 2.28 7.89 -3.12
C ALA A 81 1.16 8.82 -2.67
N PHE A 82 1.06 9.01 -1.36
CA PHE A 82 0.19 9.99 -0.72
C PHE A 82 1.04 10.93 0.12
N GLN A 83 0.95 12.23 -0.17
CA GLN A 83 1.80 13.25 0.45
C GLN A 83 0.95 14.44 0.92
N ASN A 84 1.20 14.89 2.15
CA ASN A 84 0.56 16.06 2.76
C ASN A 84 -0.97 15.95 2.71
N VAL A 85 -1.50 14.88 3.32
CA VAL A 85 -2.94 14.66 3.44
C VAL A 85 -3.31 14.69 4.92
N PRO A 86 -4.03 15.72 5.42
CA PRO A 86 -4.43 15.83 6.81
C PRO A 86 -5.17 14.62 7.37
N LEU A 87 -6.10 14.04 6.60
CA LEU A 87 -6.97 12.98 7.08
C LEU A 87 -7.32 11.97 5.98
N PHE A 88 -7.16 10.68 6.30
CA PHE A 88 -7.78 9.56 5.60
C PHE A 88 -8.72 8.80 6.51
N THR A 89 -9.96 8.59 6.05
CA THR A 89 -10.89 7.69 6.74
C THR A 89 -10.68 6.24 6.29
N ASN A 90 -10.81 5.95 5.00
CA ASN A 90 -10.67 4.59 4.47
C ASN A 90 -9.80 4.57 3.20
N ILE A 91 -8.76 3.75 3.22
CA ILE A 91 -7.94 3.46 2.05
C ILE A 91 -7.92 1.96 1.82
N GLN A 92 -8.18 1.56 0.58
CA GLN A 92 -8.03 0.19 0.13
C GLN A 92 -7.16 0.16 -1.14
N ILE A 93 -6.06 -0.58 -1.07
CA ILE A 93 -5.20 -0.87 -2.23
C ILE A 93 -5.20 -2.38 -2.42
N THR A 94 -5.68 -2.84 -3.57
CA THR A 94 -5.83 -4.27 -3.86
C THR A 94 -5.13 -4.64 -5.15
N PHE A 95 -4.31 -5.69 -5.08
CA PHE A 95 -3.73 -6.36 -6.23
C PHE A 95 -4.20 -7.81 -6.24
N GLN A 96 -4.86 -8.21 -7.33
CA GLN A 96 -5.47 -9.53 -7.45
C GLN A 96 -5.10 -10.20 -8.77
N ASN A 97 -4.73 -11.47 -8.71
CA ASN A 97 -4.37 -12.30 -9.87
C ASN A 97 -3.24 -11.66 -10.68
N VAL A 98 -2.09 -11.52 -10.04
CA VAL A 98 -0.89 -10.96 -10.64
C VAL A 98 0.23 -11.99 -10.60
N PRO A 99 0.51 -12.72 -11.69
CA PRO A 99 1.60 -13.67 -11.78
C PRO A 99 2.95 -13.17 -11.25
N LEU A 100 3.37 -11.97 -11.66
CA LEU A 100 4.70 -11.47 -11.35
C LEU A 100 4.72 -9.98 -10.97
N PHE A 101 5.32 -9.69 -9.82
CA PHE A 101 5.76 -8.35 -9.42
C PHE A 101 7.26 -8.29 -9.23
N THR A 102 7.88 -7.28 -9.85
CA THR A 102 9.30 -6.98 -9.61
C THR A 102 9.45 -5.95 -8.48
N ASN A 103 8.91 -4.74 -8.62
CA ASN A 103 9.06 -3.66 -7.64
C ASN A 103 7.73 -2.96 -7.34
N ILE A 104 7.38 -2.91 -6.05
CA ILE A 104 6.23 -2.14 -5.56
C ILE A 104 6.68 -1.23 -4.45
N GLN A 105 6.27 0.03 -4.55
CA GLN A 105 6.44 1.01 -3.50
C GLN A 105 5.09 1.67 -3.21
N ILE A 106 4.64 1.56 -1.96
CA ILE A 106 3.48 2.29 -1.45
C ILE A 106 3.98 3.20 -0.34
N THR A 107 3.76 4.50 -0.46
CA THR A 107 4.28 5.50 0.48
C THR A 107 3.18 6.43 0.94
N PHE A 108 3.09 6.60 2.26
CA PHE A 108 2.26 7.59 2.92
C PHE A 108 3.15 8.51 3.73
N GLN A 109 3.09 9.81 3.45
CA GLN A 109 3.98 10.80 4.05
C GLN A 109 3.20 12.04 4.50
N ASN A 110 3.50 12.48 5.73
CA ASN A 110 2.90 13.67 6.35
C ASN A 110 1.36 13.57 6.38
N VAL A 111 0.88 12.55 7.10
CA VAL A 111 -0.54 12.30 7.27
C VAL A 111 -0.88 12.34 8.76
N PRO A 112 -1.48 13.42 9.27
CA PRO A 112 -1.89 13.56 10.66
C PRO A 112 -2.71 12.36 11.20
N LEU A 113 -3.71 11.90 10.43
CA LEU A 113 -4.64 10.89 10.91
C LEU A 113 -5.02 9.86 9.83
N PHE A 114 -4.87 8.59 10.18
CA PHE A 114 -5.47 7.46 9.47
C PHE A 114 -6.46 6.70 10.37
N THR A 115 -7.67 6.49 9.85
CA THR A 115 -8.64 5.61 10.52
C THR A 115 -8.49 4.17 10.07
N ASN A 116 -8.66 3.86 8.78
CA ASN A 116 -8.58 2.49 8.26
C ASN A 116 -7.73 2.43 6.98
N ILE A 117 -6.72 1.56 6.99
CA ILE A 117 -5.92 1.23 5.81
C ILE A 117 -5.94 -0.27 5.59
N GLN A 118 -6.26 -0.67 4.36
CA GLN A 118 -6.14 -2.05 3.91
C GLN A 118 -5.28 -2.12 2.65
N ILE A 119 -4.21 -2.91 2.70
CA ILE A 119 -3.37 -3.24 1.54
C ILE A 119 -3.41 -4.76 1.37
N THR A 120 -3.91 -5.21 0.23
CA THR A 120 -4.11 -6.64 -0.04
C THR A 120 -3.42 -7.04 -1.33
N PHE A 121 -2.64 -8.11 -1.23
CA PHE A 121 -2.06 -8.83 -2.36
C PHE A 121 -2.59 -10.26 -2.36
N GLN A 122 -3.27 -10.64 -3.43
CA GLN A 122 -3.92 -11.94 -3.54
C GLN A 122 -3.57 -12.63 -4.86
N ASN A 123 -3.22 -13.92 -4.77
CA ASN A 123 -2.88 -14.77 -5.91
C ASN A 123 -1.74 -14.17 -6.73
N VAL A 124 -0.58 -14.08 -6.08
CA VAL A 124 0.65 -13.58 -6.70
C VAL A 124 1.74 -14.64 -6.62
N PRO A 125 1.96 -15.43 -7.68
CA PRO A 125 3.03 -16.42 -7.78
C PRO A 125 4.41 -15.93 -7.29
N LEU A 126 4.86 -14.76 -7.77
CA LEU A 126 6.21 -14.27 -7.50
C LEU A 126 6.25 -12.78 -7.16
N PHE A 127 6.83 -12.47 -5.99
CA PHE A 127 7.24 -11.14 -5.57
C PHE A 127 8.75 -11.04 -5.41
N THR A 128 9.34 -10.01 -6.03
CA THR A 128 10.76 -9.71 -5.84
C THR A 128 10.97 -8.66 -4.74
N ASN A 129 10.44 -7.45 -4.90
CA ASN A 129 10.63 -6.35 -3.94
C ASN A 129 9.31 -5.63 -3.63
N ILE A 130 8.99 -5.52 -2.33
CA ILE A 130 7.88 -4.72 -1.83
C ILE A 130 8.38 -3.79 -0.74
N GLN A 131 8.04 -2.51 -0.88
CA GLN A 131 8.26 -1.49 0.14
C GLN A 131 6.93 -0.80 0.46
N ILE A 132 6.52 -0.87 1.72
CA ILE A 132 5.38 -0.11 2.23
C ILE A 132 5.91 0.78 3.34
N THR A 133 5.78 2.10 3.17
CA THR A 133 6.34 3.09 4.08
C THR A 133 5.26 4.03 4.56
N PHE A 134 5.19 4.20 5.88
CA PHE A 134 4.39 5.21 6.56
C PHE A 134 5.34 6.13 7.32
N GLN A 135 5.31 7.43 7.02
CA GLN A 135 6.21 8.41 7.59
C GLN A 135 5.46 9.64 8.08
N ASN A 136 5.79 10.09 9.29
CA ASN A 136 5.21 11.28 9.92
C ASN A 136 3.68 11.16 10.02
N VAL A 137 3.23 10.16 10.78
CA VAL A 137 1.82 9.90 11.03
C VAL A 137 1.54 9.97 12.52
N PRO A 138 1.00 11.07 13.05
CA PRO A 138 0.59 11.22 14.44
C PRO A 138 -0.25 10.06 14.99
N LEU A 139 -1.28 9.63 14.25
CA LEU A 139 -2.26 8.66 14.72
C LEU A 139 -2.68 7.65 13.64
N PHE A 140 -2.53 6.36 13.96
CA PHE A 140 -3.18 5.25 13.26
C PHE A 140 -4.18 4.53 14.16
N THR A 141 -5.39 4.34 13.65
CA THR A 141 -6.39 3.49 14.30
C THR A 141 -6.28 2.04 13.84
N ASN A 142 -6.49 1.74 12.55
CA ASN A 142 -6.47 0.36 12.04
C ASN A 142 -5.64 0.25 10.75
N ILE A 143 -4.65 -0.64 10.75
CA ILE A 143 -3.88 -1.01 9.57
C ILE A 143 -3.97 -2.51 9.37
N GLN A 144 -4.32 -2.92 8.16
CA GLN A 144 -4.27 -4.30 7.72
C GLN A 144 -3.45 -4.42 6.44
N ILE A 145 -2.39 -5.23 6.48
CA ILE A 145 -1.59 -5.60 5.31
C ILE A 145 -1.68 -7.11 5.15
N THR A 146 -2.21 -7.58 4.02
CA THR A 146 -2.46 -9.01 3.79
C THR A 146 -1.79 -9.48 2.52
N PHE A 147 -1.06 -10.58 2.64
CA PHE A 147 -0.48 -11.33 1.54
C PHE A 147 -1.07 -12.74 1.54
N GLN A 148 -1.78 -13.09 0.48
CA GLN A 148 -2.47 -14.37 0.38
C GLN A 148 -2.12 -15.09 -0.93
N ASN A 149 -1.80 -16.37 -0.83
CA ASN A 149 -1.47 -17.24 -1.96
C ASN A 149 -0.29 -16.69 -2.76
N VAL A 150 0.86 -16.60 -2.09
CA VAL A 150 2.11 -16.15 -2.71
C VAL A 150 3.15 -17.27 -2.59
N PRO A 151 3.37 -18.07 -3.63
CA PRO A 151 4.43 -19.08 -3.68
C PRO A 151 5.82 -18.61 -3.23
N LEU A 152 6.27 -17.45 -3.71
CA LEU A 152 7.65 -16.97 -3.49
C LEU A 152 7.72 -15.46 -3.21
N PHE A 153 8.29 -15.10 -2.06
CA PHE A 153 8.78 -13.75 -1.77
C PHE A 153 10.29 -13.69 -1.62
N THR A 154 10.88 -12.66 -2.24
CA THR A 154 12.31 -12.38 -2.06
C THR A 154 12.56 -11.32 -0.98
N ASN A 155 12.04 -10.09 -1.16
CA ASN A 155 12.26 -8.97 -0.24
C ASN A 155 10.97 -8.22 0.08
N ILE A 156 10.64 -8.11 1.36
CA ILE A 156 9.55 -7.29 1.88
C ILE A 156 10.10 -6.35 2.95
N GLN A 157 9.80 -5.07 2.80
CA GLN A 157 10.06 -4.06 3.81
C GLN A 157 8.78 -3.30 4.13
N ILE A 158 8.35 -3.35 5.38
CA ILE A 158 7.25 -2.54 5.90
C ILE A 158 7.85 -1.63 6.98
N THR A 159 7.76 -0.32 6.78
CA THR A 159 8.38 0.67 7.67
C THR A 159 7.34 1.64 8.18
N PHE A 160 7.33 1.82 9.49
CA PHE A 160 6.59 2.85 10.19
C PHE A 160 7.58 3.77 10.90
N GLN A 161 7.55 5.05 10.57
CA GLN A 161 8.50 6.03 11.09
C GLN A 161 7.77 7.27 11.60
N ASN A 162 8.14 7.72 12.80
CA ASN A 162 7.56 8.90 13.46
C ASN A 162 6.06 8.75 13.61
N VAL A 163 5.65 7.72 14.34
CA VAL A 163 4.24 7.43 14.64
C VAL A 163 4.00 7.44 16.15
N PRO A 164 3.56 8.58 16.71
CA PRO A 164 3.22 8.70 18.12
C PRO A 164 2.27 7.61 18.65
N LEU A 165 1.20 7.28 17.91
CA LEU A 165 0.17 6.38 18.40
C LEU A 165 -0.31 5.37 17.35
N PHE A 166 -0.20 4.08 17.69
CA PHE A 166 -0.89 2.97 17.02
C PHE A 166 -1.95 2.34 17.91
N THR A 167 -3.16 2.15 17.37
CA THR A 167 -4.17 1.33 18.03
C THR A 167 -4.08 -0.14 17.58
N ASN A 168 -4.35 -0.44 16.31
CA ASN A 168 -4.39 -1.80 15.79
C ASN A 168 -3.57 -1.94 14.49
N ILE A 169 -2.60 -2.87 14.49
CA ILE A 169 -1.86 -3.27 13.29
C ILE A 169 -1.99 -4.78 13.12
N GLN A 170 -2.39 -5.19 11.91
CA GLN A 170 -2.42 -6.58 11.49
C GLN A 170 -1.64 -6.74 10.19
N ILE A 171 -0.60 -7.58 10.23
CA ILE A 171 0.14 -7.99 9.04
C ILE A 171 0.00 -9.50 8.91
N THR A 172 -0.58 -9.96 7.82
CA THR A 172 -0.91 -11.38 7.62
C THR A 172 -0.24 -11.92 6.37
N PHE A 173 0.40 -13.07 6.51
CA PHE A 173 0.95 -13.87 5.43
C PHE A 173 0.30 -15.25 5.44
N GLN A 174 -0.39 -15.59 4.36
CA GLN A 174 -1.13 -16.85 4.25
C GLN A 174 -0.79 -17.58 2.96
N ASN A 175 -0.51 -18.89 3.06
CA ASN A 175 -0.16 -19.76 1.94
C ASN A 175 1.06 -19.25 1.18
N VAL A 176 2.19 -19.21 1.90
CA VAL A 176 3.45 -18.71 1.37
C VAL A 176 4.58 -19.73 1.58
N PRO A 177 4.80 -20.61 0.59
CA PRO A 177 5.83 -21.65 0.60
C PRO A 177 7.24 -21.18 0.97
N LEU A 178 7.72 -20.06 0.38
CA LEU A 178 9.10 -19.63 0.49
C LEU A 178 9.25 -18.12 0.76
N PHE A 179 9.97 -17.79 1.85
CA PHE A 179 10.41 -16.44 2.21
C PHE A 179 11.92 -16.33 2.43
N THR A 180 12.53 -15.31 1.82
CA THR A 180 13.97 -15.04 2.01
C THR A 180 14.28 -13.85 2.91
N ASN A 181 13.72 -12.66 2.66
CA ASN A 181 14.01 -11.46 3.46
C ASN A 181 12.74 -10.66 3.78
N ILE A 182 12.30 -10.70 5.03
CA ILE A 182 11.24 -9.83 5.55
C ILE A 182 11.82 -8.91 6.62
N GLN A 183 11.53 -7.62 6.50
CA GLN A 183 11.82 -6.62 7.49
C GLN A 183 10.56 -5.81 7.80
N ILE A 184 10.15 -5.83 9.06
CA ILE A 184 9.10 -4.94 9.58
C ILE A 184 9.75 -4.07 10.64
N THR A 185 9.71 -2.75 10.44
CA THR A 185 10.41 -1.77 11.28
C THR A 185 9.44 -0.73 11.83
N PHE A 186 9.50 -0.53 13.13
CA PHE A 186 8.83 0.56 13.85
C PHE A 186 9.90 1.46 14.47
N GLN A 187 9.93 2.73 14.05
CA GLN A 187 10.90 3.72 14.51
C GLN A 187 10.18 4.95 15.05
N ASN A 188 10.59 5.40 16.24
CA ASN A 188 9.99 6.56 16.94
C ASN A 188 8.48 6.37 17.15
N VAL A 189 8.16 5.25 17.78
CA VAL A 189 6.79 4.83 18.11
C VAL A 189 6.69 4.66 19.63
N PRO A 190 6.19 5.68 20.35
CA PRO A 190 6.13 5.65 21.81
C PRO A 190 4.96 4.83 22.35
N LEU A 191 3.84 4.69 21.61
CA LEU A 191 2.66 3.97 22.10
C LEU A 191 2.04 3.05 21.03
N PHE A 192 1.84 1.78 21.40
CA PHE A 192 1.10 0.79 20.63
C PHE A 192 0.14 0.01 21.54
N THR A 193 -1.09 -0.23 21.08
CA THR A 193 -2.06 -1.03 21.83
C THR A 193 -2.06 -2.49 21.38
N ASN A 194 -2.18 -2.74 20.07
CA ASN A 194 -2.29 -4.10 19.52
C ASN A 194 -1.53 -4.23 18.19
N ILE A 195 -0.51 -5.10 18.18
CA ILE A 195 0.26 -5.44 16.99
C ILE A 195 0.20 -6.96 16.81
N GLN A 196 -0.30 -7.39 15.66
CA GLN A 196 -0.38 -8.80 15.28
C GLN A 196 0.31 -9.01 13.94
N ILE A 197 1.28 -9.92 13.92
CA ILE A 197 1.93 -10.39 12.69
C ILE A 197 1.70 -11.90 12.63
N THR A 198 0.99 -12.37 11.61
CA THR A 198 0.57 -13.76 11.49
C THR A 198 1.15 -14.41 10.23
N PHE A 199 1.58 -15.67 10.38
CA PHE A 199 2.07 -16.51 9.31
C PHE A 199 1.29 -17.82 9.33
N GLN A 200 0.62 -18.16 8.24
CA GLN A 200 -0.16 -19.38 8.11
C GLN A 200 0.25 -20.12 6.83
N ASN A 201 0.52 -21.43 6.95
CA ASN A 201 0.97 -22.29 5.83
C ASN A 201 2.25 -21.74 5.17
N VAL A 202 3.28 -21.57 6.01
CA VAL A 202 4.60 -21.03 5.63
C VAL A 202 5.69 -22.05 6.03
N PRO A 203 5.97 -23.05 5.17
CA PRO A 203 6.85 -24.17 5.52
C PRO A 203 8.33 -23.80 5.59
N LEU A 204 8.79 -22.79 4.84
CA LEU A 204 10.19 -22.38 4.82
C LEU A 204 10.32 -20.86 4.94
N PHE A 205 10.85 -20.39 6.07
CA PHE A 205 11.09 -18.96 6.30
C PHE A 205 12.48 -18.69 6.90
N THR A 206 13.12 -17.62 6.42
CA THR A 206 14.26 -16.98 7.09
C THR A 206 13.82 -15.61 7.59
N ILE A 207 13.52 -15.46 8.88
CA ILE A 207 13.23 -14.13 9.46
C ILE A 207 14.56 -13.50 9.87
N LYS A 208 14.92 -12.38 9.23
CA LYS A 208 16.12 -11.62 9.61
C LYS A 208 15.86 -10.57 10.68
N LYS A 209 14.68 -9.94 10.76
CA LYS A 209 14.39 -8.94 11.79
C LYS A 209 12.94 -8.39 11.79
N VAL A 210 12.27 -8.46 12.94
CA VAL A 210 11.26 -7.46 13.33
C VAL A 210 11.98 -6.51 14.28
N ILE A 211 12.07 -5.22 13.92
CA ILE A 211 12.75 -4.21 14.75
C ILE A 211 11.69 -3.28 15.34
N CYS A 212 11.48 -3.37 16.65
CA CYS A 212 10.75 -2.37 17.43
C CYS A 212 11.81 -1.47 18.09
N MET A 213 12.07 -0.27 17.56
CA MET A 213 12.78 0.77 18.32
C MET A 213 11.75 1.58 19.09
N CYS A 214 11.18 0.89 20.06
CA CYS A 214 10.05 1.35 20.85
C CYS A 214 10.61 1.97 22.14
N TYR A 215 10.31 3.25 22.37
CA TYR A 215 10.62 3.85 23.65
C TYR A 215 9.57 3.34 24.63
N ASN A 216 9.97 2.42 25.51
CA ASN A 216 9.12 1.92 26.59
C ASN A 216 8.40 3.08 27.28
N VAL A 217 7.07 3.02 27.32
CA VAL A 217 6.31 3.69 28.38
C VAL A 217 5.34 2.65 28.94
N ILE A 218 5.83 2.00 30.01
CA ILE A 218 5.15 1.39 31.16
C ILE A 218 3.79 0.74 30.90
#